data_AF-A0A8T3TFT4-F1
#
_entry.id   AF-A0A8T3TFT4-F1
#
_cell.length_a   1.000
_cell.length_b   1.000
_cell.length_c   1.000
_cell.angle_alpha   90.00
_cell.angle_beta   90.00
_cell.angle_gamma   90.00
#
_symmetry.space_group_name_H-M   'P 1'
#
loop_
_entity.id
_entity.type
_entity.pdbx_description
1 polymer ?
#
loop_
_entity_poly.entity_id
_entity_poly.type
_entity_poly.pdbx_seq_one_letter_code
_entity_poly.pdbx_strand_id
1 'polypeptide(L)'
;MSHIDPGSNQVVATVAGTGLGPSVGVATGSGSVWVAHPDGIARVDPTTDEIADILDVPVGPYYDIVHVDGDLWVSRIGAGLMRVRIAP
;
A
#
# COMPACT_ATOMS: atom_id res chain seq x y z
N MET A 1 -4.87 1.68 9.31
CA MET A 1 -3.42 1.38 9.38
C MET A 1 -2.81 2.27 10.44
N SER A 2 -1.77 1.84 11.14
CA SER A 2 -1.17 2.64 12.22
C SER A 2 0.24 3.06 11.87
N HIS A 3 0.54 4.34 12.08
CA HIS A 3 1.90 4.88 12.04
C HIS A 3 2.47 4.76 13.45
N ILE A 4 3.59 4.07 13.58
CA ILE A 4 4.25 3.81 14.86
C ILE A 4 5.56 4.58 14.91
N ASP A 5 5.76 5.37 15.96
CA ASP A 5 7.06 5.95 16.26
C ASP A 5 8.03 4.82 16.70
N PRO A 6 9.14 4.61 16.00
CA PRO A 6 10.03 3.47 16.28
C PRO A 6 10.87 3.63 17.56
N GLY A 7 11.05 4.86 18.06
CA GLY A 7 11.83 5.11 19.28
C GLY A 7 11.04 4.80 20.55
N SER A 8 9.72 4.99 20.51
CA SER A 8 8.80 4.82 21.64
C SER A 8 7.84 3.64 21.49
N ASN A 9 7.76 3.05 20.29
CA ASN A 9 6.80 2.03 19.91
C ASN A 9 5.34 2.44 20.17
N GLN A 10 5.06 3.74 20.06
CA GLN A 10 3.72 4.30 20.23
C GLN A 10 3.05 4.54 18.89
N VAL A 11 1.73 4.33 18.82
CA VAL A 11 0.93 4.73 17.67
C VAL A 11 0.81 6.26 17.68
N VAL A 12 1.36 6.92 16.67
CA VAL A 12 1.33 8.39 16.51
C VAL A 12 0.20 8.85 15.59
N ALA A 13 -0.25 7.99 14.68
CA ALA A 13 -1.41 8.24 13.85
C ALA A 13 -2.12 6.95 13.45
N THR A 14 -3.40 7.08 13.11
CA THR A 14 -4.17 5.99 12.49
C THR A 14 -4.81 6.51 11.22
N VAL A 15 -4.40 5.95 10.09
CA VAL A 15 -5.03 6.20 8.79
C VAL A 15 -6.33 5.38 8.74
N ALA A 16 -7.45 6.08 8.53
CA ALA A 16 -8.77 5.48 8.41
C ALA A 16 -8.84 4.49 7.23
N GLY A 17 -9.86 3.63 7.25
CA GLY A 17 -10.03 2.61 6.22
C GLY A 17 -10.15 3.20 4.81
N THR A 18 -9.55 2.54 3.84
CA THR A 18 -9.50 2.97 2.42
C THR A 18 -10.79 2.65 1.65
N GLY A 19 -11.70 1.85 2.23
CA GLY A 19 -12.88 1.32 1.55
C GLY A 19 -12.58 0.15 0.60
N LEU A 20 -11.32 -0.27 0.46
CA LEU A 20 -10.87 -1.32 -0.48
C LEU A 20 -10.88 -2.74 0.10
N GLY A 21 -11.48 -2.94 1.28
CA GLY A 21 -11.38 -4.18 2.04
C GLY A 21 -10.14 -4.24 2.95
N PRO A 22 -9.81 -5.41 3.53
CA PRO A 22 -8.70 -5.54 4.48
C PRO A 22 -7.35 -5.26 3.82
N SER A 23 -6.45 -4.57 4.52
CA SER A 23 -5.05 -4.42 4.10
C SER A 23 -4.34 -5.77 4.16
N VAL A 24 -3.60 -6.12 3.10
CA VAL A 24 -2.88 -7.40 3.01
C VAL A 24 -1.35 -7.25 2.94
N GLY A 25 -0.85 -6.10 2.51
CA GLY A 25 0.59 -5.83 2.46
C GLY A 25 0.89 -4.34 2.44
N VAL A 26 2.14 -3.98 2.79
CA VAL A 26 2.62 -2.59 2.81
C VAL A 26 4.04 -2.51 2.25
N ALA A 27 4.29 -1.48 1.43
CA ALA A 27 5.61 -1.16 0.90
C ALA A 27 5.90 0.34 1.01
N THR A 28 7.18 0.70 1.06
CA THR A 28 7.62 2.11 1.02
C THR A 28 8.45 2.34 -0.24
N GLY A 29 8.29 3.50 -0.87
CA GLY A 29 9.02 3.85 -2.08
C GLY A 29 8.41 5.03 -2.84
N SER A 30 9.20 5.69 -3.67
CA SER A 30 8.78 6.91 -4.40
C SER A 30 8.15 7.98 -3.51
N GLY A 31 8.67 8.14 -2.28
CA GLY A 31 8.16 9.11 -1.30
C GLY A 31 6.78 8.80 -0.73
N SER A 32 6.30 7.56 -0.82
CA SER A 32 4.97 7.18 -0.35
C SER A 32 4.95 5.83 0.34
N VAL A 33 3.89 5.60 1.11
CA VAL A 33 3.52 4.28 1.64
C VAL A 33 2.45 3.70 0.73
N TRP A 34 2.63 2.47 0.28
CA TRP A 34 1.73 1.78 -0.62
C TRP A 34 1.09 0.61 0.11
N VAL A 35 -0.24 0.52 0.05
CA VAL A 35 -1.00 -0.44 0.84
C VAL A 35 -1.86 -1.26 -0.11
N ALA A 36 -1.60 -2.56 -0.16
CA ALA A 36 -2.36 -3.48 -0.99
C ALA A 36 -3.65 -3.91 -0.28
N HIS A 37 -4.74 -3.94 -1.04
CA HIS A 37 -6.07 -4.40 -0.64
C HIS A 37 -6.68 -5.26 -1.75
N PRO A 38 -7.65 -6.15 -1.48
CA PRO A 38 -8.31 -6.93 -2.52
C PRO A 38 -8.83 -6.12 -3.71
N ASP A 39 -9.32 -4.90 -3.44
CA ASP A 39 -9.97 -4.05 -4.43
C ASP A 39 -9.06 -2.95 -5.01
N GLY A 40 -7.77 -2.93 -4.68
CA GLY A 40 -6.84 -1.94 -5.21
C GLY A 40 -5.63 -1.66 -4.34
N ILE A 41 -4.94 -0.56 -4.63
CA ILE A 41 -3.75 -0.13 -3.89
C ILE A 41 -3.93 1.32 -3.46
N ALA A 42 -3.81 1.60 -2.16
CA ALA A 42 -3.82 2.96 -1.64
C ALA A 42 -2.40 3.53 -1.57
N ARG A 43 -2.23 4.77 -2.03
CA ARG A 43 -1.03 5.58 -1.81
C ARG A 43 -1.29 6.48 -0.62
N VAL A 44 -0.44 6.40 0.40
CA VAL A 44 -0.50 7.21 1.61
C VAL A 44 0.70 8.14 1.65
N ASP A 45 0.45 9.41 1.95
CA ASP A 45 1.48 10.39 2.25
C ASP A 45 1.96 10.18 3.70
N PRO A 46 3.23 9.77 3.92
CA PRO A 46 3.75 9.51 5.25
C PRO A 46 3.98 10.77 6.10
N THR A 47 3.89 11.96 5.50
CA THR A 47 4.07 13.23 6.21
C THR A 47 2.76 13.76 6.81
N THR A 48 1.64 13.47 6.16
CA THR A 48 0.31 13.89 6.59
C THR A 48 -0.55 12.75 7.14
N ASP A 49 -0.15 11.50 6.91
CA ASP A 49 -0.94 10.30 7.22
C ASP A 49 -2.29 10.26 6.47
N GLU A 50 -2.34 10.85 5.28
CA GLU A 50 -3.53 10.90 4.43
C GLU A 50 -3.41 10.03 3.18
N ILE A 51 -4.54 9.52 2.69
CA ILE A 51 -4.61 8.81 1.41
C ILE A 51 -4.44 9.85 0.31
N ALA A 52 -3.31 9.81 -0.38
CA ALA A 52 -2.99 10.69 -1.50
C ALA A 52 -3.61 10.22 -2.82
N ASP A 53 -3.76 8.90 -3.00
CA ASP A 53 -4.32 8.32 -4.23
C ASP A 53 -4.84 6.89 -4.03
N ILE A 54 -5.71 6.44 -4.93
CA ILE A 54 -6.21 5.06 -5.02
C ILE A 54 -6.00 4.56 -6.44
N LEU A 55 -5.17 3.53 -6.57
CA LEU A 55 -4.92 2.87 -7.84
C LEU A 55 -5.94 1.75 -8.02
N ASP A 56 -6.82 1.95 -8.99
CA ASP A 56 -7.75 0.92 -9.48
C ASP A 56 -6.98 -0.09 -10.34
N VAL A 57 -6.61 -1.21 -9.73
CA VAL A 57 -5.84 -2.28 -10.39
C VAL A 57 -6.73 -3.53 -10.45
N PRO A 58 -6.97 -4.10 -11.66
CA PRO A 58 -7.89 -5.22 -11.84
C PRO A 58 -7.62 -6.38 -10.88
N VAL A 59 -8.68 -6.70 -10.14
CA VAL A 59 -8.64 -7.40 -8.87
C VAL A 59 -8.36 -8.90 -8.97
N GLY A 60 -7.62 -9.38 -7.97
CA GLY A 60 -7.51 -10.75 -7.51
C GLY A 60 -6.93 -10.69 -6.09
N PRO A 61 -7.20 -11.66 -5.20
CA PRO A 61 -6.69 -11.55 -3.83
C PRO A 61 -5.17 -11.38 -3.85
N TYR A 62 -4.69 -10.27 -3.27
CA TYR A 62 -3.27 -9.99 -3.11
C TYR A 62 -2.75 -10.65 -1.82
N TYR A 63 -1.48 -11.05 -1.82
CA TYR A 63 -0.78 -11.49 -0.61
C TYR A 63 0.15 -10.42 -0.07
N ASP A 64 0.93 -9.80 -0.95
CA ASP A 64 1.99 -8.88 -0.57
C ASP A 64 2.35 -7.93 -1.72
N ILE A 65 3.05 -6.85 -1.38
CA ILE A 65 3.49 -5.80 -2.28
C ILE A 65 4.93 -5.38 -1.98
N VAL A 66 5.72 -5.14 -3.02
CA VAL A 66 7.07 -4.56 -2.91
C VAL A 66 7.26 -3.44 -3.91
N HIS A 67 8.04 -2.43 -3.54
CA HIS A 67 8.49 -1.37 -4.45
C HIS A 67 9.88 -1.70 -4.99
N VAL A 68 10.03 -1.68 -6.32
CA VAL A 68 11.30 -1.96 -7.02
C VAL A 68 11.40 -1.08 -8.26
N ASP A 69 12.52 -0.38 -8.42
CA ASP A 69 12.84 0.45 -9.59
C ASP A 69 11.73 1.44 -10.01
N GLY A 70 11.04 2.01 -9.01
CA GLY A 70 9.98 2.99 -9.26
C GLY A 70 8.63 2.37 -9.62
N ASP A 71 8.48 1.05 -9.57
CA ASP A 71 7.22 0.35 -9.76
C ASP A 71 6.83 -0.46 -8.53
N LEU A 72 5.57 -0.89 -8.50
CA LEU A 72 5.09 -1.83 -7.51
C LEU A 72 4.99 -3.23 -8.13
N TRP A 73 5.33 -4.24 -7.34
CA TRP A 73 5.13 -5.64 -7.68
C TRP A 73 4.23 -6.27 -6.63
N VAL A 74 3.12 -6.84 -7.09
CA VAL A 74 2.07 -7.40 -6.24
C VAL A 74 1.97 -8.90 -6.47
N SER A 75 2.06 -9.68 -5.39
CA SER A 75 1.84 -11.13 -5.44
C SER A 75 0.35 -11.44 -5.34
N ARG A 76 -0.14 -12.32 -6.21
CA ARG A 76 -1.56 -12.69 -6.31
C ARG A 76 -1.76 -14.16 -6.00
N ILE A 77 -2.79 -14.50 -5.21
CA ILE A 77 -3.10 -15.90 -4.90
C ILE A 77 -3.43 -16.64 -6.21
N GLY A 78 -2.67 -17.68 -6.53
CA GLY A 78 -2.91 -18.53 -7.70
C GLY A 78 -2.68 -17.88 -9.08
N ALA A 79 -2.32 -16.59 -9.14
CA ALA A 79 -2.16 -15.84 -10.39
C ALA A 79 -0.75 -15.23 -10.59
N GLY A 80 0.19 -15.53 -9.68
CA GLY A 80 1.58 -15.11 -9.80
C GLY A 80 1.80 -13.61 -9.53
N LEU A 81 2.84 -13.04 -10.12
CA LEU A 81 3.28 -11.67 -9.87
C LEU A 81 2.71 -10.68 -10.90
N MET A 82 2.26 -9.52 -10.44
CA MET A 82 1.79 -8.42 -11.27
C MET A 82 2.68 -7.20 -11.06
N ARG A 83 3.11 -6.57 -12.16
CA ARG A 83 3.77 -5.26 -12.12
C ARG A 83 2.72 -4.16 -12.27
N VAL A 84 2.72 -3.21 -11.35
CA VAL A 84 1.90 -2.00 -11.40
C VAL A 84 2.83 -0.81 -11.61
N ARG A 85 2.62 -0.12 -12.73
CA ARG A 85 3.37 1.11 -13.04
C ARG A 85 2.79 2.24 -12.24
N ILE A 86 3.63 2.93 -11.47
CA ILE A 86 3.24 4.16 -10.77
C ILE A 86 3.85 5.34 -11.51
N ALA A 87 3.06 6.40 -11.70
CA ALA A 87 3.57 7.63 -12.29
C ALA A 87 4.67 8.22 -11.37
N PRO A 88 5.69 8.91 -11.94
CA PRO A 88 6.68 9.62 -11.15
C PRO A 88 6.06 10.65 -10.20
#